data_AF-A0AAW2QCT7-F1
#
_entry.id   AF-A0AAW2QCT7-F1
#
_cell.length_a   1.000
_cell.length_b   1.000
_cell.length_c   1.000
_cell.angle_alpha   90.00
_cell.angle_beta   90.00
_cell.angle_gamma   90.00
#
_symmetry.space_group_name_H-M   'P 1'
#
loop_
_entity.id
_entity.type
_entity.pdbx_description
1 polymer ?
#
loop_
_entity_poly.entity_id
_entity_poly.type
_entity_poly.pdbx_seq_one_letter_code
_entity_poly.pdbx_strand_id
1 'polypeptide(L)'
;MAAVHSSCRLCIHLATKIQEKDEKSPEFQKRPCKCSSGSNTVYHIYVRERGRFDMESIFLRSDNLTLEALSSAVLLKFKSLKHLPVWKPERPESIRGGNELKLHRIYPVGMTQRQALYTFRFKGDSDFRKHIESHPCAKFEVIFV
;
A
#
# COMPACT_ATOMS: atom_id res chain seq x y z
N MET A 1 -27.19 5.53 7.32
CA MET A 1 -26.18 4.47 7.08
C MET A 1 -24.96 4.81 7.91
N ALA A 2 -24.69 4.02 8.96
CA ALA A 2 -23.56 4.28 9.85
C ALA A 2 -22.27 4.02 9.08
N ALA A 3 -21.66 5.09 8.55
CA ALA A 3 -20.30 5.04 8.04
C ALA A 3 -19.42 4.57 9.21
N VAL A 4 -18.87 3.37 9.08
CA VAL A 4 -17.90 2.84 10.01
C VAL A 4 -16.77 3.86 10.06
N HIS A 5 -16.65 4.58 11.17
CA HIS A 5 -15.64 5.62 11.34
C HIS A 5 -14.27 5.03 10.97
N SER A 6 -13.50 5.72 10.12
CA SER A 6 -12.19 5.33 9.58
C SER A 6 -11.11 4.99 10.64
N SER A 7 -11.50 5.02 11.91
CA SER A 7 -10.65 4.75 13.07
C SER A 7 -10.87 3.38 13.71
N CYS A 8 -11.88 2.59 13.31
CA CYS A 8 -12.04 1.26 13.92
C CYS A 8 -11.01 0.29 13.34
N ARG A 9 -9.84 0.25 14.00
CA ARG A 9 -8.74 -0.70 13.72
C ARG A 9 -9.25 -2.14 13.61
N LEU A 10 -10.25 -2.51 14.41
CA LEU A 10 -10.88 -3.82 14.37
C LEU A 10 -11.67 -4.02 13.08
N CYS A 11 -12.44 -3.04 12.62
CA CYS A 11 -13.18 -3.14 11.35
C CYS A 11 -12.24 -3.29 10.15
N ILE A 12 -11.17 -2.50 10.07
CA ILE A 12 -10.19 -2.61 8.98
C ILE A 12 -9.51 -3.99 9.00
N HIS A 13 -9.18 -4.49 10.20
CA HIS A 13 -8.61 -5.82 10.35
C HIS A 13 -9.58 -6.91 9.89
N LEU A 14 -10.83 -6.88 10.35
CA LEU A 14 -11.86 -7.84 9.96
C LEU A 14 -12.14 -7.80 8.46
N ALA A 15 -12.30 -6.61 7.88
CA ALA A 15 -12.51 -6.44 6.45
C ALA A 15 -11.31 -6.95 5.64
N THR A 16 -10.08 -6.71 6.09
CA THR A 16 -8.88 -7.27 5.46
C THR A 16 -8.88 -8.80 5.53
N LYS A 17 -9.29 -9.41 6.66
CA LYS A 17 -9.40 -10.87 6.81
C LYS A 17 -10.51 -11.48 5.96
N ILE A 18 -11.60 -10.78 5.74
CA ILE A 18 -12.67 -11.21 4.82
C ILE A 18 -12.14 -11.17 3.39
N GLN A 19 -11.52 -10.05 2.97
CA GLN A 19 -10.92 -9.92 1.64
C GLN A 19 -9.86 -11.01 1.38
N GLU A 20 -8.99 -11.32 2.34
CA GLU A 20 -8.01 -12.42 2.24
C GLU A 20 -8.68 -13.79 2.03
N LYS A 21 -9.90 -14.01 2.54
CA LYS A 21 -10.65 -15.24 2.31
C LYS A 21 -11.28 -15.24 0.91
N ASP A 22 -11.86 -14.13 0.49
CA ASP A 22 -12.52 -14.01 -0.82
C ASP A 22 -11.51 -14.17 -1.97
N GLU A 23 -10.31 -13.62 -1.82
CA GLU A 23 -9.22 -13.73 -2.80
C GLU A 23 -8.64 -15.15 -2.93
N LYS A 24 -8.93 -16.06 -2.00
CA LYS A 24 -8.57 -17.48 -2.14
C LYS A 24 -9.50 -18.22 -3.10
N SER A 25 -10.64 -17.65 -3.46
CA SER A 25 -11.55 -18.27 -4.42
C SER A 25 -10.93 -18.29 -5.83
N PRO A 26 -11.25 -19.32 -6.64
CA PRO A 26 -10.68 -19.48 -7.97
C PRO A 26 -11.03 -18.33 -8.92
N GLU A 27 -12.14 -17.62 -8.70
CA GLU A 27 -12.53 -16.47 -9.51
C GLU A 27 -11.55 -15.30 -9.38
N PHE A 28 -11.09 -15.02 -8.15
CA PHE A 28 -10.10 -13.97 -7.90
C PHE A 28 -8.70 -14.37 -8.38
N GLN A 29 -8.37 -15.66 -8.30
CA GLN A 29 -7.07 -16.17 -8.77
C GLN A 29 -6.90 -16.10 -10.30
N LYS A 30 -7.99 -15.94 -11.07
CA LYS A 30 -7.90 -15.74 -12.53
C LYS A 30 -7.21 -14.42 -12.92
N ARG A 31 -7.20 -13.42 -12.03
CA ARG A 31 -6.59 -12.11 -12.31
C ARG A 31 -5.06 -12.22 -12.20
N PRO A 32 -4.29 -11.97 -13.27
CA PRO A 32 -2.84 -12.08 -13.23
C PRO A 32 -2.23 -10.93 -12.42
N CYS A 33 -1.46 -11.26 -11.39
CA CYS A 33 -0.69 -10.31 -10.58
C CYS A 33 0.62 -9.85 -11.25
N LYS A 34 1.01 -10.52 -12.31
CA LYS A 34 2.17 -10.17 -13.13
C LYS A 34 1.84 -10.40 -14.60
N CYS A 35 2.33 -9.51 -15.46
CA CYS A 35 2.19 -9.63 -16.90
C CYS A 35 3.58 -9.62 -17.52
N SER A 36 3.99 -10.71 -18.17
CA SER A 36 5.26 -10.81 -18.88
C SER A 36 5.02 -10.55 -20.37
N SER A 37 5.63 -9.49 -20.89
CA SER A 37 5.64 -9.16 -22.32
C SER A 37 7.08 -9.13 -22.81
N GLY A 38 7.49 -10.21 -23.50
CA GLY A 38 8.88 -10.39 -23.95
C GLY A 38 9.85 -10.46 -22.76
N SER A 39 10.83 -9.54 -22.73
CA SER A 39 11.83 -9.46 -21.66
C SER A 39 11.37 -8.69 -20.41
N ASN A 40 10.22 -8.01 -20.46
CA ASN A 40 9.76 -7.15 -19.37
C ASN A 40 8.58 -7.78 -18.63
N THR A 41 8.67 -7.81 -17.31
CA THR A 41 7.57 -8.23 -16.44
C THR A 41 7.01 -7.02 -15.69
N VAL A 42 5.71 -6.79 -15.80
CA VAL A 42 4.99 -5.79 -15.02
C VAL A 42 4.36 -6.47 -13.82
N TYR A 43 4.66 -5.96 -12.62
CA TYR A 43 4.12 -6.41 -11.35
C TYR A 43 2.97 -5.51 -10.93
N HIS A 44 1.87 -6.13 -10.53
CA HIS A 44 0.74 -5.44 -9.92
C HIS A 44 0.89 -5.47 -8.40
N ILE A 45 0.90 -4.29 -7.81
CA ILE A 45 1.06 -4.05 -6.38
C ILE A 45 -0.17 -3.29 -5.88
N TYR A 46 -0.73 -3.73 -4.76
CA TYR A 46 -1.82 -3.02 -4.10
C TYR A 46 -1.28 -2.18 -2.95
N VAL A 47 -1.70 -0.92 -2.87
CA VAL A 47 -1.25 0.00 -1.83
C VAL A 47 -2.43 0.76 -1.23
N ARG A 48 -2.50 0.85 0.09
CA ARG A 48 -3.46 1.70 0.79
C ARG A 48 -2.79 2.55 1.86
N GLU A 49 -3.40 3.68 2.19
CA GLU A 49 -3.02 4.40 3.40
C GLU A 49 -3.45 3.63 4.64
N ARG A 50 -2.60 3.60 5.67
CA ARG A 50 -2.95 3.07 6.99
C ARG A 50 -4.19 3.80 7.52
N GLY A 51 -5.22 3.05 7.89
CA GLY A 51 -6.50 3.61 8.34
C GLY A 51 -7.56 3.70 7.24
N ARG A 52 -7.22 3.37 5.99
CA ARG A 52 -8.20 3.16 4.91
C ARG A 52 -8.34 1.68 4.58
N PHE A 53 -9.49 1.32 4.03
CA PHE A 53 -9.74 -0.03 3.56
C PHE A 53 -9.34 -0.21 2.08
N ASP A 54 -9.73 0.77 1.25
CA ASP A 54 -9.56 0.72 -0.20
C ASP A 54 -8.08 0.67 -0.62
N MET A 55 -7.80 -0.20 -1.59
CA MET A 55 -6.48 -0.43 -2.15
C MET A 55 -6.37 0.21 -3.54
N GLU A 56 -5.28 0.94 -3.75
CA GLU A 56 -4.91 1.48 -5.03
C GLU A 56 -4.00 0.53 -5.80
N SER A 57 -4.21 0.44 -7.11
CA SER A 57 -3.38 -0.36 -8.00
C SER A 57 -2.16 0.44 -8.46
N ILE A 58 -0.99 -0.14 -8.25
CA ILE A 58 0.31 0.38 -8.68
C ILE A 58 0.98 -0.67 -9.55
N PHE A 59 1.58 -0.23 -10.66
CA PHE A 59 2.26 -1.11 -11.59
C PHE A 59 3.74 -0.74 -11.62
N LEU A 60 4.61 -1.71 -11.34
CA LEU A 60 6.06 -1.56 -11.46
C LEU A 60 6.59 -2.52 -12.51
N ARG A 61 7.57 -2.06 -13.27
CA ARG A 61 8.24 -2.89 -14.28
C ARG A 61 9.50 -3.55 -13.69
N SER A 62 9.87 -4.70 -14.23
CA SER A 62 11.01 -5.52 -13.77
C SER A 62 12.37 -4.82 -13.83
N ASP A 63 12.53 -3.86 -14.74
CA ASP A 63 13.70 -3.01 -14.90
C ASP A 63 13.87 -1.99 -13.76
N ASN A 64 12.78 -1.66 -13.05
CA ASN A 64 12.78 -0.65 -12.00
C ASN A 64 12.06 -1.12 -10.71
N LEU A 65 12.42 -2.32 -10.23
CA LEU A 65 11.95 -2.87 -8.96
C LEU A 65 12.79 -2.38 -7.78
N THR A 66 12.72 -1.09 -7.48
CA THR A 66 13.39 -0.47 -6.34
C THR A 66 12.39 0.13 -5.36
N LEU A 67 12.81 0.33 -4.11
CA LEU A 67 11.99 0.99 -3.09
C LEU A 67 11.68 2.45 -3.45
N GLU A 68 12.62 3.12 -4.13
CA GLU A 68 12.46 4.48 -4.61
C GLU A 68 11.42 4.57 -5.73
N ALA A 69 11.46 3.63 -6.69
CA ALA A 69 10.47 3.54 -7.75
C ALA A 69 9.06 3.29 -7.19
N LEU A 70 8.93 2.39 -6.21
CA LEU A 70 7.67 2.17 -5.51
C LEU A 70 7.18 3.45 -4.83
N SER A 71 8.04 4.10 -4.06
CA SER A 71 7.69 5.32 -3.32
C SER A 71 7.24 6.44 -4.24
N SER A 72 7.95 6.63 -5.36
CA SER A 72 7.61 7.61 -6.40
C SER A 72 6.29 7.27 -7.08
N ALA A 73 6.06 6.01 -7.44
CA ALA A 73 4.81 5.56 -8.07
C ALA A 73 3.61 5.71 -7.13
N VAL A 74 3.78 5.41 -5.83
CA VAL A 74 2.76 5.66 -4.79
C VAL A 74 2.45 7.15 -4.73
N LEU A 75 3.47 8.01 -4.59
CA LEU A 75 3.24 9.45 -4.49
C LEU A 75 2.54 10.00 -5.73
N LEU A 76 2.93 9.58 -6.94
CA LEU A 76 2.28 10.00 -8.19
C LEU A 76 0.81 9.57 -8.24
N LYS A 77 0.52 8.31 -7.88
CA LYS A 77 -0.84 7.76 -7.88
C LYS A 77 -1.73 8.47 -6.86
N PHE A 78 -1.27 8.67 -5.63
CA PHE A 78 -2.07 9.33 -4.61
C PHE A 78 -2.22 10.85 -4.85
N LYS A 79 -1.21 11.50 -5.46
CA LYS A 79 -1.34 12.90 -5.90
C LYS A 79 -2.36 13.06 -7.02
N SER A 80 -2.40 12.16 -8.00
CA SER A 80 -3.38 12.25 -9.10
C SER A 80 -4.82 12.06 -8.62
N LEU A 81 -5.02 11.26 -7.56
CA LEU A 81 -6.29 11.08 -6.87
C LEU A 81 -6.67 12.26 -5.95
N LYS A 82 -5.84 13.31 -5.86
CA LYS A 82 -5.99 14.43 -4.91
C LYS A 82 -6.19 13.93 -3.48
N HIS A 83 -5.45 12.88 -3.11
CA HIS A 83 -5.62 12.21 -1.84
C HIS A 83 -5.26 13.10 -0.65
N LEU A 84 -6.11 13.08 0.38
CA LEU A 84 -5.86 13.72 1.65
C LEU A 84 -5.53 12.65 2.71
N PRO A 85 -4.34 12.72 3.36
CA PRO A 85 -3.98 11.80 4.43
C PRO A 85 -5.03 11.77 5.53
N VAL A 86 -5.31 10.59 6.09
CA VAL A 86 -6.36 10.36 7.09
C VAL A 86 -6.18 11.27 8.32
N TRP A 87 -4.95 11.50 8.76
CA TRP A 87 -4.67 12.31 9.95
C TRP A 87 -4.78 13.83 9.69
N LYS A 88 -4.68 14.28 8.43
CA LYS A 88 -4.59 15.70 8.08
C LYS A 88 -5.84 16.52 8.46
N PRO A 89 -7.08 16.07 8.18
CA PRO A 89 -8.27 16.82 8.61
C PRO A 89 -8.44 16.86 10.13
N GLU A 90 -8.00 15.81 10.84
CA GLU A 90 -8.10 15.72 12.31
C GLU A 90 -7.11 16.67 13.02
N ARG A 91 -6.02 17.06 12.35
CA ARG A 91 -4.99 17.91 12.96
C ARG A 91 -5.38 19.41 12.93
N PRO A 92 -5.15 20.17 14.01
CA PRO A 92 -5.29 21.63 14.03
C PRO A 92 -4.49 22.34 12.93
N GLU A 93 -5.01 23.44 12.41
CA GLU A 93 -4.40 24.20 11.30
C GLU A 93 -2.97 24.67 11.60
N SER A 94 -2.69 25.06 12.84
CA SER A 94 -1.37 25.54 13.29
C SER A 94 -0.24 24.53 13.13
N ILE A 95 -0.56 23.22 13.07
CA ILE A 95 0.43 22.13 12.98
C ILE A 95 0.15 21.20 11.79
N ARG A 96 -0.83 21.53 10.94
CA ARG A 96 -1.27 20.72 9.78
C ARG A 96 -0.18 20.58 8.70
N GLY A 97 0.81 21.48 8.70
CA GLY A 97 1.91 21.48 7.74
C GLY A 97 1.45 21.87 6.33
N GLY A 98 2.34 21.71 5.35
CA GLY A 98 2.07 22.05 3.95
C GLY A 98 1.07 21.14 3.24
N ASN A 99 0.78 21.45 1.97
CA ASN A 99 -0.07 20.63 1.09
C ASN A 99 0.67 19.53 0.33
N GLU A 100 1.97 19.40 0.56
CA GLU A 100 2.77 18.36 -0.06
C GLU A 100 2.50 17.00 0.58
N LEU A 101 2.10 16.03 -0.24
CA LEU A 101 2.01 14.64 0.19
C LEU A 101 3.43 14.07 0.30
N LYS A 102 3.87 13.74 1.52
CA LYS A 102 5.15 13.06 1.76
C LYS A 102 4.91 11.65 2.25
N LEU A 103 5.70 10.73 1.74
CA LEU A 103 5.64 9.33 2.15
C LEU A 103 6.63 9.11 3.30
N HIS A 104 6.13 8.70 4.45
CA HIS A 104 6.95 8.45 5.63
C HIS A 104 7.40 6.99 5.71
N ARG A 105 6.49 6.04 5.47
CA ARG A 105 6.76 4.59 5.52
C ARG A 105 5.93 3.81 4.53
N ILE A 106 6.50 2.72 4.01
CA ILE A 106 5.84 1.66 3.24
C ILE A 106 6.21 0.32 3.87
N TYR A 107 5.23 -0.54 4.10
CA TYR A 107 5.44 -1.87 4.66
C TYR A 107 4.33 -2.84 4.24
N PRO A 108 4.58 -4.16 4.22
CA PRO A 108 3.55 -5.14 3.87
C PRO A 108 2.33 -5.08 4.81
N VAL A 109 1.15 -5.36 4.26
CA VAL A 109 -0.10 -5.45 5.06
C VAL A 109 0.03 -6.52 6.13
N GLY A 110 -0.56 -6.26 7.31
CA GLY A 110 -0.63 -7.21 8.42
C GLY A 110 0.27 -6.86 9.60
N MET A 111 1.04 -5.78 9.52
CA MET A 111 1.89 -5.32 10.63
C MET A 111 1.16 -4.38 11.59
N THR A 112 1.54 -4.47 12.87
CA THR A 112 1.15 -3.46 13.86
C THR A 112 1.88 -2.14 13.59
N GLN A 113 1.33 -1.01 14.06
CA GLN A 113 1.98 0.30 13.90
C GLN A 113 3.39 0.32 14.52
N ARG A 114 3.56 -0.31 15.69
CA ARG A 114 4.86 -0.39 16.35
C ARG A 114 5.87 -1.16 15.50
N GLN A 115 5.47 -2.30 14.94
CA GLN A 115 6.34 -3.07 14.03
C GLN A 115 6.67 -2.26 12.78
N ALA A 116 5.67 -1.65 12.15
CA ALA A 116 5.84 -0.86 10.93
C ALA A 116 6.78 0.36 11.11
N LEU A 117 6.69 1.05 12.26
CA LEU A 117 7.47 2.26 12.52
C LEU A 117 8.87 1.97 13.06
N TYR A 118 9.03 0.95 13.91
CA TYR A 118 10.24 0.75 14.70
C TYR A 118 10.99 -0.54 14.40
N THR A 119 10.37 -1.55 13.78
CA THR A 119 10.97 -2.88 13.61
C THR A 119 11.20 -3.22 12.14
N PHE A 120 10.23 -2.94 11.28
CA PHE A 120 10.28 -3.31 9.89
C PHE A 120 11.03 -2.28 9.06
N ARG A 121 12.00 -2.77 8.29
CA ARG A 121 12.66 -2.03 7.22
C ARG A 121 13.20 -3.03 6.22
N PHE A 122 12.92 -2.80 4.94
CA PHE A 122 13.61 -3.53 3.89
C PHE A 122 15.12 -3.24 3.98
N LYS A 123 15.93 -4.30 3.93
CA LYS A 123 17.40 -4.15 4.03
C LYS A 123 18.01 -3.53 2.76
N GLY A 124 17.26 -3.47 1.67
CA GLY A 124 17.62 -2.86 0.40
C GLY A 124 16.67 -3.30 -0.72
N ASP A 125 16.98 -2.90 -1.96
CA ASP A 125 16.16 -3.21 -3.13
C ASP A 125 16.11 -4.71 -3.45
N SER A 126 17.16 -5.46 -3.11
CA SER A 126 17.20 -6.92 -3.30
C SER A 126 16.18 -7.66 -2.42
N ASP A 127 16.00 -7.20 -1.18
CA ASP A 127 15.01 -7.73 -0.23
C ASP A 127 13.59 -7.39 -0.69
N PHE A 128 13.38 -6.16 -1.16
CA PHE A 128 12.13 -5.75 -1.78
C PHE A 128 11.78 -6.59 -3.00
N ARG A 129 12.73 -6.79 -3.92
CA ARG A 129 12.52 -7.60 -5.12
C ARG A 129 12.14 -9.05 -4.78
N LYS A 130 12.85 -9.67 -3.83
CA LYS A 130 12.50 -11.01 -3.33
C LYS A 130 11.09 -11.06 -2.76
N HIS A 131 10.67 -10.02 -2.05
CA HIS A 131 9.31 -9.94 -1.52
C HIS A 131 8.25 -9.88 -2.64
N ILE A 132 8.45 -9.05 -3.65
CA ILE A 132 7.54 -8.94 -4.81
C ILE A 132 7.48 -10.25 -5.61
N GLU A 133 8.61 -10.92 -5.80
CA GLU A 133 8.66 -12.19 -6.54
C GLU A 133 8.03 -13.36 -5.77
N SER A 134 8.13 -13.37 -4.44
CA SER A 134 7.55 -14.42 -3.58
C SER A 134 6.07 -14.22 -3.26
N HIS A 135 5.56 -12.98 -3.29
CA HIS A 135 4.19 -12.64 -2.95
C HIS A 135 3.44 -12.11 -4.18
N PRO A 136 2.67 -12.97 -4.90
CA PRO A 136 1.85 -12.50 -6.00
C PRO A 136 0.82 -11.48 -5.49
N CYS A 137 0.66 -10.37 -6.22
CA CYS A 137 -0.21 -9.25 -5.82
C CYS A 137 0.17 -8.67 -4.45
N ALA A 138 1.47 -8.43 -4.23
CA ALA A 138 1.98 -7.88 -2.98
C ALA A 138 1.16 -6.65 -2.52
N LYS A 139 0.78 -6.66 -1.25
CA LYS A 139 -0.06 -5.63 -0.64
C LYS A 139 0.73 -4.84 0.38
N PHE A 140 0.69 -3.52 0.27
CA PHE A 140 1.39 -2.61 1.16
C PHE A 140 0.45 -1.62 1.84
N GLU A 141 0.83 -1.24 3.05
CA GLU A 141 0.30 -0.07 3.75
C GLU A 141 1.35 1.05 3.73
N VAL A 142 0.86 2.26 3.52
CA VAL A 142 1.68 3.48 3.54
C VAL A 142 1.21 4.44 4.62
N ILE A 143 2.17 5.19 5.14
CA ILE A 143 1.92 6.29 6.09
C ILE A 143 2.36 7.56 5.39
N PHE A 144 1.42 8.48 5.18
CA PHE A 144 1.70 9.81 4.67
C PHE A 144 1.91 10.81 5.83
N VAL A 145 2.69 11.85 5.58
CA VAL A 145 2.95 13.00 6.47
C VAL A 145 2.95 14.29 5.65
#